data_AF-A0A6S7G179-F1
#
_entry.id   AF-A0A6S7G179-F1
#
_cell.length_a   1.000
_cell.length_b   1.000
_cell.length_c   1.000
_cell.angle_alpha   90.00
_cell.angle_beta   90.00
_cell.angle_gamma   90.00
#
_symmetry.space_group_name_H-M   'P 1'
#
loop_
_entity.id
_entity.type
_entity.pdbx_description
1 polymer ?
#
loop_
_entity_poly.entity_id
_entity_poly.type
_entity_poly.pdbx_seq_one_letter_code
_entity_poly.pdbx_strand_id
1 'polypeptide(L)'
;MTCEKPKNGNEESNDLFPINETPASTISNITVDQSDKSKEMLEDFVHDAISEIGSDNTPDELSMYSQLVDVLSTSERALIEQQNKEYDEALKTDQQKEQEKEKEKEIAREMELLKHEREARVLEGPHIEEDHVVVCVRSLQGCFDDPLPETIQFTVHRSTVLSDIIKQFQENKSLCDPNLDMVIQVSLSRVFIKVILHGEVSVTEEELMAELLKFVSIDEADTISECLSANMACNSDEFVDILSSYGVRQRPNNDNVREIFIKLAHKEIIQKPNYITERWSAVLQPLKEILTSSIDEIYLKLESTTRKVFC
;
A
#
# COMPACT_ATOMS: atom_id res chain seq x y z
N MET A 1 26.97 -39.95 20.03
CA MET A 1 27.56 -39.40 18.79
C MET A 1 27.58 -37.90 18.93
N THR A 2 28.74 -37.37 19.29
CA THR A 2 29.03 -35.94 19.52
C THR A 2 29.99 -35.50 18.43
N CYS A 3 29.66 -34.45 17.68
CA CYS A 3 30.58 -33.70 16.82
C CYS A 3 30.19 -32.22 16.99
N GLU A 4 30.91 -31.46 17.82
CA GLU A 4 32.17 -30.77 17.55
C GLU A 4 32.04 -29.60 16.54
N LYS A 5 32.19 -28.39 17.08
CA LYS A 5 32.56 -27.16 16.36
C LYS A 5 34.02 -27.24 15.92
N PRO A 6 34.39 -26.44 14.90
CA PRO A 6 35.68 -25.75 14.95
C PRO A 6 35.56 -24.22 14.86
N LYS A 7 36.51 -23.57 15.53
CA LYS A 7 36.90 -22.15 15.45
C LYS A 7 38.05 -21.99 14.44
N ASN A 8 38.35 -20.71 14.15
CA ASN A 8 39.48 -20.09 13.42
C ASN A 8 39.11 -19.72 11.98
N GLY A 9 39.42 -18.53 11.46
CA GLY A 9 40.39 -17.50 11.84
C GLY A 9 41.17 -17.08 10.59
N ASN A 10 41.55 -15.79 10.51
CA ASN A 10 42.33 -15.06 9.48
C ASN A 10 41.46 -14.30 8.46
N GLU A 11 41.45 -12.96 8.42
CA GLU A 11 42.54 -11.98 8.14
C GLU A 11 43.08 -12.06 6.70
N GLU A 12 42.66 -11.09 5.87
CA GLU A 12 43.38 -10.47 4.75
C GLU A 12 42.56 -9.19 4.38
N SER A 13 42.89 -7.99 4.87
CA SER A 13 43.90 -7.04 4.36
C SER A 13 43.86 -6.83 2.84
N ASN A 14 43.24 -5.74 2.39
CA ASN A 14 43.67 -5.01 1.20
C ASN A 14 43.54 -3.51 1.44
N ASP A 15 44.71 -2.89 1.50
CA ASP A 15 45.00 -1.47 1.44
C ASP A 15 44.66 -0.85 0.08
N LEU A 16 44.84 0.48 0.00
CA LEU A 16 44.94 1.38 -1.17
C LEU A 16 43.63 2.17 -1.42
N PHE A 17 43.51 3.49 -1.25
CA PHE A 17 44.40 4.61 -0.95
C PHE A 17 43.55 5.80 -0.45
N PRO A 18 44.14 6.83 0.19
CA PRO A 18 43.42 7.95 0.78
C PRO A 18 43.02 9.00 -0.27
N ILE A 19 41.76 9.44 -0.21
CA ILE A 19 41.27 10.57 -0.99
C ILE A 19 41.67 11.83 -0.22
N ASN A 20 42.68 12.53 -0.74
CA ASN A 20 43.20 13.75 -0.16
C ASN A 20 42.23 14.91 -0.45
N GLU A 21 41.98 15.72 0.58
CA GLU A 21 41.19 16.94 0.50
C GLU A 21 41.95 18.08 -0.22
N THR A 22 41.15 18.97 -0.82
CA THR A 22 41.41 20.38 -1.23
C THR A 22 42.29 20.69 -2.45
N PRO A 23 42.13 21.87 -3.11
CA PRO A 23 41.05 22.88 -3.02
C PRO A 23 40.42 23.29 -4.37
N ALA A 24 39.26 23.91 -4.25
CA ALA A 24 38.64 24.73 -5.29
C ALA A 24 39.51 25.94 -5.66
N SER A 25 39.28 26.43 -6.87
CA SER A 25 39.68 27.72 -7.43
C SER A 25 41.17 27.89 -7.78
N THR A 26 41.47 27.85 -9.08
CA THR A 26 42.23 28.86 -9.84
C THR A 26 42.44 28.32 -11.26
N ILE A 27 41.44 28.47 -12.13
CA ILE A 27 41.67 28.65 -13.58
C ILE A 27 40.57 29.60 -14.07
N SER A 28 40.73 30.88 -13.73
CA SER A 28 40.16 31.95 -14.54
C SER A 28 41.27 32.46 -15.46
N ASN A 29 40.90 32.74 -16.70
CA ASN A 29 41.68 33.49 -17.70
C ASN A 29 42.68 32.68 -18.55
N ILE A 30 42.20 31.71 -19.34
CA ILE A 30 42.89 31.31 -20.57
C ILE A 30 41.85 31.06 -21.66
N THR A 31 41.22 32.10 -22.19
CA THR A 31 40.41 31.94 -23.42
C THR A 31 40.37 33.17 -24.32
N VAL A 32 40.84 34.34 -23.89
CA VAL A 32 40.90 35.53 -24.77
C VAL A 32 42.29 35.73 -25.38
N ASP A 33 43.36 35.29 -24.71
CA ASP A 33 44.76 35.58 -25.12
C ASP A 33 45.36 34.59 -26.14
N GLN A 34 44.70 33.44 -26.39
CA GLN A 34 45.20 32.44 -27.36
C GLN A 34 44.72 32.68 -28.79
N SER A 35 43.58 33.36 -28.96
CA SER A 35 43.06 33.74 -30.28
C SER A 35 43.97 34.77 -30.97
N ASP A 36 44.45 35.76 -30.22
CA ASP A 36 45.29 36.83 -30.78
C ASP A 36 46.71 36.34 -31.12
N LYS A 37 47.29 35.44 -30.30
CA LYS A 37 48.59 34.82 -30.60
C LYS A 37 48.56 33.86 -31.79
N SER A 38 47.45 33.16 -31.99
CA SER A 38 47.29 32.26 -33.14
C SER A 38 47.17 33.06 -34.44
N LYS A 39 46.51 34.23 -34.39
CA LYS A 39 46.43 35.17 -35.50
C LYS A 39 47.79 35.79 -35.84
N GLU A 40 48.57 36.18 -34.83
CA GLU A 40 49.93 36.72 -35.01
C GLU A 40 50.87 35.67 -35.63
N MET A 41 50.81 34.41 -35.18
CA MET A 41 51.56 33.30 -35.80
C MET A 41 51.11 32.99 -37.24
N LEU A 42 49.82 33.09 -37.55
CA LEU A 42 49.32 32.86 -38.91
C LEU A 42 49.71 34.00 -39.85
N GLU A 43 49.64 35.24 -39.38
CA GLU A 43 50.09 36.42 -40.12
C GLU A 43 51.59 36.35 -40.39
N ASP A 44 52.41 35.95 -39.43
CA ASP A 44 53.86 35.73 -39.60
C ASP A 44 54.15 34.58 -40.60
N PHE A 45 53.44 33.46 -40.51
CA PHE A 45 53.60 32.33 -41.44
C PHE A 45 53.21 32.69 -42.87
N VAL A 46 52.13 33.46 -43.05
CA VAL A 46 51.70 33.97 -44.36
C VAL A 46 52.72 35.00 -44.88
N HIS A 47 53.28 35.84 -44.00
CA HIS A 47 54.28 36.83 -44.39
C HIS A 47 55.61 36.19 -44.82
N ASP A 48 56.02 35.10 -44.14
CA ASP A 48 57.17 34.27 -44.53
C ASP A 48 56.92 33.51 -45.83
N ALA A 49 55.72 32.93 -46.01
CA ALA A 49 55.34 32.22 -47.23
C ALA A 49 55.26 33.17 -48.45
N ILE A 50 54.80 34.41 -48.27
CA ILE A 50 54.78 35.44 -49.32
C ILE A 50 56.19 35.93 -49.63
N SER A 51 57.09 35.97 -48.65
CA SER A 51 58.51 36.32 -48.81
C SER A 51 59.30 35.27 -49.62
N GLU A 52 58.96 33.98 -49.49
CA GLU A 52 59.58 32.88 -50.24
C GLU A 52 59.12 32.78 -51.71
N ILE A 53 57.96 33.35 -52.05
CA ILE A 53 57.48 33.41 -53.44
C ILE A 53 58.07 34.68 -54.09
N GLY A 54 59.10 34.51 -54.91
CA GLY A 54 59.86 35.60 -55.56
C GLY A 54 59.01 36.66 -56.29
N SER A 55 59.61 37.83 -56.49
CA SER A 55 59.01 39.14 -56.82
C SER A 55 58.26 39.30 -58.16
N ASP A 56 57.69 38.24 -58.74
CA ASP A 56 56.99 38.28 -60.03
C ASP A 56 55.47 38.03 -59.93
N ASN A 57 54.89 38.12 -58.72
CA ASN A 57 53.43 37.99 -58.56
C ASN A 57 52.71 39.25 -59.04
N THR A 58 51.68 39.05 -59.85
CA THR A 58 50.84 40.16 -60.32
C THR A 58 49.95 40.70 -59.19
N PRO A 59 49.57 41.99 -59.19
CA PRO A 59 48.70 42.57 -58.15
C PRO A 59 47.37 41.81 -57.95
N ASP A 60 46.88 41.15 -58.99
CA ASP A 60 45.66 40.33 -58.96
C ASP A 60 45.83 39.03 -58.16
N GLU A 61 47.01 38.40 -58.20
CA GLU A 61 47.30 37.18 -57.45
C GLU A 61 47.40 37.46 -55.94
N LEU A 62 48.05 38.56 -55.55
CA LEU A 62 48.12 39.01 -54.15
C LEU A 62 46.73 39.34 -53.58
N SER A 63 45.84 39.91 -54.39
CA SER A 63 44.44 40.16 -53.99
C SER A 63 43.67 38.87 -53.74
N MET A 64 43.88 37.86 -54.60
CA MET A 64 43.25 36.54 -54.46
C MET A 64 43.73 35.81 -53.19
N TYR A 65 45.03 35.88 -52.85
CA TYR A 65 45.56 35.29 -51.63
C TYR A 65 45.00 35.98 -50.37
N SER A 66 44.89 37.32 -50.37
CA SER A 66 44.27 38.05 -49.26
C SER A 66 42.81 37.62 -49.04
N GLN A 67 42.03 37.49 -50.12
CA GLN A 67 40.64 37.02 -50.02
C GLN A 67 40.53 35.59 -49.49
N LEU A 68 41.45 34.71 -49.87
CA LEU A 68 41.50 33.33 -49.36
C LEU A 68 41.84 33.28 -47.86
N VAL A 69 42.78 34.10 -47.40
CA VAL A 69 43.14 34.21 -45.97
C VAL A 69 41.95 34.73 -45.16
N ASP A 70 41.24 35.74 -45.66
CA ASP A 70 40.03 36.26 -44.99
C ASP A 70 38.93 35.21 -44.89
N VAL A 71 38.70 34.43 -45.95
CA VAL A 71 37.73 33.33 -45.98
C VAL A 71 38.12 32.22 -45.00
N LEU A 72 39.40 31.84 -44.96
CA LEU A 72 39.90 30.82 -44.02
C LEU A 72 39.80 31.29 -42.57
N SER A 73 40.21 32.53 -42.26
CA SER A 73 40.07 33.12 -40.92
C SER A 73 38.60 33.20 -40.50
N THR A 74 37.70 33.54 -41.42
CA THR A 74 36.25 33.58 -41.12
C THR A 74 35.71 32.17 -40.85
N SER A 75 36.13 31.19 -41.65
CA SER A 75 35.75 29.78 -41.45
C SER A 75 36.28 29.21 -40.14
N GLU A 76 37.51 29.55 -39.75
CA GLU A 76 38.13 29.12 -38.50
C GLU A 76 37.40 29.71 -37.29
N ARG A 77 37.11 31.01 -37.29
CA ARG A 77 36.33 31.65 -36.22
C ARG A 77 34.94 31.05 -36.08
N ALA A 78 34.26 30.77 -37.19
CA ALA A 78 32.94 30.14 -37.17
C ALA A 78 32.99 28.73 -36.55
N LEU A 79 34.03 27.96 -36.84
CA LEU A 79 34.21 26.62 -36.27
C LEU A 79 34.50 26.68 -34.77
N ILE A 80 35.36 27.61 -34.33
CA ILE A 80 35.66 27.82 -32.90
C ILE A 80 34.40 28.25 -32.14
N GLU A 81 33.61 29.16 -32.71
CA GLU A 81 32.35 29.60 -32.10
C GLU A 81 31.34 28.45 -31.98
N GLN A 82 31.25 27.60 -33.00
CA GLN A 82 30.42 26.40 -32.95
C GLN A 82 30.87 25.43 -31.84
N GLN A 83 32.18 25.15 -31.73
CA GLN A 83 32.70 24.26 -30.70
C GLN A 83 32.49 24.81 -29.29
N ASN A 84 32.68 26.11 -29.08
CA ASN A 84 32.43 26.75 -27.79
C ASN A 84 30.95 26.66 -27.42
N LYS A 85 30.05 26.86 -28.39
CA LYS A 85 28.61 26.71 -28.18
C LYS A 85 28.23 25.29 -27.77
N GLU A 86 28.76 24.28 -28.47
CA GLU A 86 28.51 22.87 -28.14
C GLU A 86 29.04 22.52 -26.74
N TYR A 87 30.21 23.05 -26.36
CA TYR A 87 30.77 22.87 -25.02
C TYR A 87 29.90 23.50 -23.93
N ASP A 88 29.41 24.73 -24.14
CA ASP A 88 28.54 25.42 -23.17
C ASP A 88 27.18 24.72 -22.99
N GLU A 89 26.63 24.16 -24.07
CA GLU A 89 25.39 23.38 -24.02
C GLU A 89 25.58 22.05 -23.26
N ALA A 90 26.70 21.36 -23.49
CA ALA A 90 27.05 20.16 -22.74
C ALA A 90 27.22 20.46 -21.24
N LEU A 91 27.93 21.53 -20.90
CA LEU A 91 28.16 21.93 -19.51
C LEU A 91 26.84 22.26 -18.77
N LYS A 92 25.92 22.97 -19.43
CA LYS A 92 24.59 23.25 -18.86
C LYS A 92 23.77 21.98 -18.64
N THR A 93 23.86 21.03 -19.57
CA THR A 93 23.16 19.75 -19.47
C THR A 93 23.65 18.94 -18.29
N ASP A 94 24.96 18.90 -18.06
CA ASP A 94 25.54 18.17 -16.93
C ASP A 94 25.19 18.82 -15.59
N GLN A 95 25.20 20.16 -15.51
CA GLN A 95 24.72 20.88 -14.33
C GLN A 95 23.24 20.62 -14.03
N GLN A 96 22.39 20.54 -15.05
CA GLN A 96 20.97 20.20 -14.88
C GLN A 96 20.79 18.78 -14.34
N LYS A 97 21.53 17.80 -14.89
CA LYS A 97 21.49 16.41 -14.40
C LYS A 97 21.95 16.28 -12.96
N GLU A 98 22.99 17.03 -12.55
CA GLU A 98 23.43 17.05 -11.16
C GLU A 98 22.37 17.62 -10.23
N GLN A 99 21.71 18.71 -10.61
CA GLN A 99 20.61 19.30 -9.84
C GLN A 99 19.40 18.36 -9.73
N GLU A 100 19.06 17.64 -10.81
CA GLU A 100 17.98 16.65 -10.78
C GLU A 100 18.32 15.49 -9.85
N LYS A 101 19.54 14.97 -9.92
CA LYS A 101 20.03 13.90 -9.04
C LYS A 101 20.03 14.32 -7.57
N GLU A 102 20.32 15.58 -7.28
CA GLU A 102 20.28 16.12 -5.92
C GLU A 102 18.83 16.25 -5.40
N LYS A 103 17.91 16.71 -6.25
CA LYS A 103 16.46 16.75 -5.92
C LYS A 103 15.90 15.35 -5.67
N GLU A 104 16.29 14.36 -6.47
CA GLU A 104 15.86 12.97 -6.29
C GLU A 104 16.35 12.40 -4.96
N LYS A 105 17.60 12.69 -4.57
CA LYS A 105 18.13 12.30 -3.26
C LYS A 105 17.40 12.97 -2.10
N GLU A 106 16.97 14.23 -2.25
CA GLU A 106 16.17 14.91 -1.23
C GLU A 106 14.81 14.24 -1.05
N ILE A 107 14.11 13.96 -2.15
CA ILE A 107 12.82 13.25 -2.13
C ILE A 107 12.97 11.87 -1.49
N ALA A 108 14.06 11.14 -1.79
CA ALA A 108 14.33 9.84 -1.18
C ALA A 108 14.52 9.93 0.33
N ARG A 109 15.25 10.95 0.82
CA ARG A 109 15.43 11.20 2.26
C ARG A 109 14.12 11.56 2.95
N GLU A 110 13.29 12.39 2.33
CA GLU A 110 11.98 12.75 2.85
C GLU A 110 11.04 11.53 2.93
N MET A 111 11.04 10.69 1.89
CA MET A 111 10.28 9.44 1.88
C MET A 111 10.73 8.47 2.97
N GLU A 112 12.02 8.37 3.23
CA GLU A 112 12.56 7.53 4.30
C GLU A 112 12.20 8.06 5.69
N LEU A 113 12.20 9.39 5.87
CA LEU A 113 11.76 10.03 7.11
C LEU A 113 10.26 9.80 7.37
N LEU A 114 9.42 9.94 6.33
CA LEU A 114 8.00 9.62 6.40
C LEU A 114 7.75 8.14 6.69
N LYS A 115 8.59 7.24 6.17
CA LYS A 115 8.52 5.81 6.48
C LYS A 115 8.81 5.55 7.96
N HIS A 116 9.90 6.12 8.49
CA HIS A 116 10.23 5.98 9.91
C HIS A 116 9.15 6.61 10.81
N GLU A 117 8.57 7.74 10.40
CA GLU A 117 7.48 8.37 11.14
C GLU A 117 6.21 7.51 11.12
N ARG A 118 5.89 6.86 9.99
CA ARG A 118 4.79 5.89 9.92
C ARG A 118 5.04 4.70 10.84
N GLU A 119 6.27 4.18 10.86
CA GLU A 119 6.67 3.07 11.74
C GLU A 119 6.57 3.48 13.22
N ALA A 120 6.93 4.71 13.58
CA ALA A 120 6.78 5.24 14.94
C ALA A 120 5.33 5.51 15.36
N ARG A 121 4.42 5.74 14.39
CA ARG A 121 2.97 5.87 14.63
C ARG A 121 2.24 4.52 14.64
N VAL A 122 2.90 3.43 14.24
CA VAL A 122 2.43 2.09 14.59
C VAL A 122 2.64 1.98 16.09
N LEU A 123 1.60 2.32 16.85
CA LEU A 123 1.45 1.85 18.23
C LEU A 123 1.89 0.40 18.24
N GLU A 124 2.85 0.05 19.10
CA GLU A 124 3.09 -1.36 19.42
C GLU A 124 1.70 -1.95 19.64
N GLY A 125 1.29 -2.83 18.70
CA GLY A 125 -0.04 -3.42 18.76
C GLY A 125 -0.23 -3.90 20.18
N PRO A 126 -1.41 -3.67 20.79
CA PRO A 126 -1.61 -3.89 22.22
C PRO A 126 -0.92 -5.19 22.57
N HIS A 127 0.07 -5.13 23.45
CA HIS A 127 0.75 -6.31 23.97
C HIS A 127 -0.38 -7.27 24.32
N ILE A 128 -0.57 -8.34 23.52
CA ILE A 128 -1.66 -9.29 23.68
C ILE A 128 -1.24 -10.14 24.88
N GLU A 129 -1.24 -9.54 26.06
CA GLU A 129 -0.84 -10.20 27.31
C GLU A 129 -1.98 -11.03 27.88
N GLU A 130 -3.17 -11.02 27.27
CA GLU A 130 -4.22 -11.95 27.64
C GLU A 130 -4.82 -12.58 26.39
N ASP A 131 -4.07 -13.56 25.86
CA ASP A 131 -4.52 -14.46 24.78
C ASP A 131 -5.62 -15.44 25.25
N HIS A 132 -6.32 -15.08 26.32
CA HIS A 132 -7.35 -15.89 26.96
C HIS A 132 -8.64 -15.10 27.10
N VAL A 133 -9.76 -15.78 26.87
CA VAL A 133 -11.12 -15.28 27.00
C VAL A 133 -11.77 -15.98 28.18
N VAL A 134 -12.41 -15.23 29.07
CA VAL A 134 -13.23 -15.81 30.13
C VAL A 134 -14.58 -16.18 29.53
N VAL A 135 -14.91 -17.48 29.58
CA VAL A 135 -16.19 -18.02 29.13
C VAL A 135 -17.03 -18.33 30.35
N CYS A 136 -18.18 -17.67 30.42
CA CYS A 136 -19.20 -17.91 31.45
C CYS A 136 -20.25 -18.87 30.87
N VAL A 137 -20.39 -20.05 31.47
CA VAL A 137 -21.44 -20.99 31.10
C VAL A 137 -22.45 -21.08 32.23
N ARG A 138 -23.71 -20.79 31.88
CA ARG A 138 -24.84 -20.83 32.79
C ARG A 138 -25.62 -22.11 32.53
N SER A 139 -25.87 -22.89 33.57
CA SER A 139 -26.84 -23.98 33.46
C SER A 139 -28.24 -23.39 33.30
N LEU A 140 -28.95 -23.79 32.24
CA LEU A 140 -30.36 -23.44 32.04
C LEU A 140 -31.31 -24.35 32.82
N GLN A 141 -30.77 -25.29 33.61
CA GLN A 141 -31.57 -26.22 34.39
C GLN A 141 -32.00 -25.53 35.69
N GLY A 142 -33.10 -24.77 35.59
CA GLY A 142 -33.78 -24.16 36.73
C GLY A 142 -35.27 -24.46 36.64
N CYS A 143 -35.71 -25.46 37.40
CA CYS A 143 -37.07 -25.50 37.93
C CYS A 143 -37.34 -24.16 38.65
N PHE A 144 -38.59 -23.70 38.57
CA PHE A 144 -39.03 -22.35 38.93
C PHE A 144 -38.79 -21.88 40.39
N ASP A 145 -38.14 -22.68 41.24
CA ASP A 145 -38.07 -22.45 42.68
C ASP A 145 -36.64 -22.40 43.28
N ASP A 146 -35.56 -22.54 42.50
CA ASP A 146 -34.19 -22.47 43.04
C ASP A 146 -33.51 -21.09 42.84
N PRO A 147 -32.75 -20.60 43.85
CA PRO A 147 -32.14 -19.28 43.82
C PRO A 147 -30.86 -19.27 42.97
N LEU A 148 -30.91 -18.53 41.85
CA LEU A 148 -29.83 -18.19 40.92
C LEU A 148 -29.16 -19.37 40.18
N PRO A 149 -29.14 -19.37 38.83
CA PRO A 149 -28.48 -20.42 38.07
C PRO A 149 -26.97 -20.39 38.30
N GLU A 150 -26.40 -21.53 38.71
CA GLU A 150 -24.95 -21.70 38.86
C GLU A 150 -24.25 -21.32 37.55
N THR A 151 -23.36 -20.33 37.65
CA THR A 151 -22.57 -19.85 36.53
C THR A 151 -21.14 -20.32 36.74
N ILE A 152 -20.66 -21.18 35.85
CA ILE A 152 -19.28 -21.67 35.84
C ILE A 152 -18.47 -20.74 34.93
N GLN A 153 -17.36 -20.23 35.43
CA GLN A 153 -16.44 -19.40 34.66
C GLN A 153 -15.14 -20.16 34.44
N PHE A 154 -14.65 -20.17 33.22
CA PHE A 154 -13.32 -20.71 32.92
C PHE A 154 -12.65 -19.93 31.81
N THR A 155 -11.32 -19.89 31.87
CA THR A 155 -10.47 -19.08 31.00
C THR A 155 -9.91 -19.96 29.90
N VAL A 156 -10.16 -19.61 28.63
CA VAL A 156 -9.77 -20.40 27.45
C VAL A 156 -8.94 -19.58 26.48
N HIS A 157 -7.99 -20.21 25.81
CA HIS A 157 -7.11 -19.50 24.91
C HIS A 157 -7.85 -19.12 23.61
N ARG A 158 -7.65 -17.90 23.10
CA ARG A 158 -8.46 -17.29 22.03
C ARG A 158 -8.43 -18.08 20.72
N SER A 159 -7.29 -18.70 20.40
CA SER A 159 -7.11 -19.53 19.19
C SER A 159 -7.72 -20.93 19.31
N THR A 160 -8.01 -21.39 20.53
CA THR A 160 -8.49 -22.75 20.82
C THR A 160 -9.81 -22.75 21.59
N VAL A 161 -10.47 -21.60 21.76
CA VAL A 161 -11.72 -21.40 22.53
C VAL A 161 -12.69 -22.56 22.37
N LEU A 162 -13.04 -22.92 21.14
CA LEU A 162 -13.98 -24.02 20.90
C LEU A 162 -13.44 -25.38 21.35
N SER A 163 -12.16 -25.68 21.08
CA SER A 163 -11.53 -26.94 21.49
C SER A 163 -11.37 -27.04 23.01
N ASP A 164 -10.99 -25.93 23.66
CA ASP A 164 -10.81 -25.85 25.11
C ASP A 164 -12.15 -25.87 25.85
N ILE A 165 -13.18 -25.19 25.34
CA ILE A 165 -14.56 -25.32 25.81
C ILE A 165 -14.97 -26.79 25.72
N ILE A 166 -14.84 -27.42 24.56
CA ILE A 166 -15.22 -28.84 24.36
C ILE A 166 -14.47 -29.75 25.33
N LYS A 167 -13.16 -29.55 25.51
CA LYS A 167 -12.32 -30.36 26.42
C LYS A 167 -12.71 -30.16 27.89
N GLN A 168 -12.87 -28.91 28.34
CA GLN A 168 -13.30 -28.59 29.71
C GLN A 168 -14.68 -29.20 30.02
N PHE A 169 -15.61 -29.22 29.05
CA PHE A 169 -16.91 -29.86 29.22
C PHE A 169 -16.84 -31.39 29.24
N GLN A 170 -15.96 -31.99 28.44
CA GLN A 170 -15.73 -33.44 28.46
C GLN A 170 -15.12 -33.91 29.78
N GLU A 171 -14.22 -33.11 30.37
CA GLU A 171 -13.57 -33.38 31.66
C GLU A 171 -14.51 -33.15 32.84
N ASN A 172 -15.39 -32.13 32.76
CA ASN A 172 -16.38 -31.81 33.79
C ASN A 172 -17.74 -32.52 33.62
N LYS A 173 -17.77 -33.64 32.88
CA LYS A 173 -18.95 -34.49 32.62
C LYS A 173 -19.77 -34.91 33.85
N SER A 174 -19.27 -34.72 35.08
CA SER A 174 -20.03 -35.01 36.30
C SER A 174 -20.91 -33.86 36.81
N LEU A 175 -20.74 -32.63 36.31
CA LEU A 175 -21.49 -31.44 36.75
C LEU A 175 -22.67 -31.09 35.82
N CYS A 176 -22.72 -31.65 34.62
CA CYS A 176 -23.83 -31.50 33.69
C CYS A 176 -24.37 -32.88 33.35
N ASP A 177 -25.69 -33.04 33.47
CA ASP A 177 -26.43 -34.26 33.13
C ASP A 177 -25.90 -34.85 31.82
N PRO A 178 -25.60 -36.17 31.73
CA PRO A 178 -25.11 -36.80 30.50
C PRO A 178 -26.07 -36.68 29.31
N ASN A 179 -27.28 -36.14 29.50
CA ASN A 179 -28.24 -35.80 28.46
C ASN A 179 -28.35 -34.29 28.16
N LEU A 180 -27.52 -33.44 28.76
CA LEU A 180 -27.57 -32.00 28.55
C LEU A 180 -26.85 -31.63 27.25
N ASP A 181 -27.61 -31.56 26.17
CA ASP A 181 -27.16 -30.95 24.92
C ASP A 181 -26.76 -29.49 25.20
N MET A 182 -25.47 -29.19 25.09
CA MET A 182 -24.95 -27.83 25.25
C MET A 182 -25.44 -26.97 24.09
N VAL A 183 -26.38 -26.08 24.37
CA VAL A 183 -26.88 -25.10 23.39
C VAL A 183 -26.10 -23.80 23.54
N ILE A 184 -25.16 -23.56 22.61
CA ILE A 184 -24.51 -22.25 22.47
C ILE A 184 -25.39 -21.41 21.54
N GLN A 185 -25.95 -20.31 22.06
CA GLN A 185 -26.67 -19.35 21.24
C GLN A 185 -25.68 -18.44 20.52
N VAL A 186 -25.52 -18.65 19.22
CA VAL A 186 -24.74 -17.77 18.34
C VAL A 186 -25.69 -17.14 17.32
N SER A 187 -25.74 -15.81 17.29
CA SER A 187 -26.51 -15.07 16.30
C SER A 187 -25.67 -14.91 15.03
N LEU A 188 -25.95 -15.73 14.03
CA LEU A 188 -25.28 -15.68 12.73
C LEU A 188 -26.21 -15.06 11.69
N SER A 189 -25.63 -14.26 10.80
CA SER A 189 -26.40 -13.63 9.73
C SER A 189 -26.98 -14.72 8.81
N ARG A 190 -28.18 -14.47 8.29
CA ARG A 190 -28.86 -15.44 7.41
C ARG A 190 -28.05 -15.69 6.15
N VAL A 191 -27.52 -14.61 5.60
CA VAL A 191 -26.67 -14.62 4.40
C VAL A 191 -25.42 -15.46 4.64
N PHE A 192 -24.77 -15.31 5.79
CA PHE A 192 -23.57 -16.06 6.14
C PHE A 192 -23.79 -17.58 6.14
N ILE A 193 -24.90 -18.04 6.74
CA ILE A 193 -25.25 -19.47 6.75
C ILE A 193 -25.59 -19.97 5.35
N LYS A 194 -26.30 -19.18 4.53
CA LYS A 194 -26.55 -19.53 3.13
C LYS A 194 -25.24 -19.75 2.37
N VAL A 195 -24.29 -18.83 2.50
CA VAL A 195 -22.97 -18.92 1.86
C VAL A 195 -22.20 -20.17 2.31
N ILE A 196 -22.20 -20.49 3.60
CA ILE A 196 -21.50 -21.68 4.11
C ILE A 196 -22.07 -22.97 3.51
N LEU A 197 -23.40 -23.10 3.43
CA LEU A 197 -24.07 -24.35 3.05
C LEU A 197 -24.27 -24.51 1.53
N HIS A 198 -24.48 -23.40 0.83
CA HIS A 198 -24.86 -23.39 -0.59
C HIS A 198 -23.88 -22.63 -1.47
N GLY A 199 -22.88 -21.95 -0.89
CA GLY A 199 -21.94 -21.10 -1.59
C GLY A 199 -22.47 -19.71 -1.89
N GLU A 200 -21.58 -18.85 -2.38
CA GLU A 200 -21.86 -17.43 -2.69
C GLU A 200 -23.01 -17.24 -3.68
N VAL A 201 -23.14 -18.14 -4.66
CA VAL A 201 -24.16 -18.10 -5.72
C VAL A 201 -25.60 -18.17 -5.19
N SER A 202 -25.77 -18.58 -3.94
CA SER A 202 -27.09 -18.70 -3.30
C SER A 202 -27.67 -17.38 -2.77
N VAL A 203 -26.91 -16.28 -2.85
CA VAL A 203 -27.27 -15.00 -2.24
C VAL A 203 -27.42 -13.93 -3.31
N THR A 204 -28.51 -13.17 -3.23
CA THR A 204 -28.76 -12.02 -4.12
C THR A 204 -28.11 -10.74 -3.61
N GLU A 205 -27.83 -9.80 -4.52
CA GLU A 205 -27.24 -8.50 -4.16
C GLU A 205 -28.15 -7.70 -3.21
N GLU A 206 -29.46 -7.79 -3.40
CA GLU A 206 -30.47 -7.18 -2.52
C GLU A 206 -30.42 -7.74 -1.10
N GLU A 207 -30.26 -9.06 -0.95
CA GLU A 207 -30.12 -9.70 0.36
C GLU A 207 -28.83 -9.26 1.06
N LEU A 208 -27.73 -9.15 0.32
CA LEU A 208 -26.45 -8.67 0.87
C LEU A 208 -26.57 -7.24 1.38
N MET A 209 -27.14 -6.34 0.57
CA MET A 209 -27.35 -4.95 0.95
C MET A 209 -28.25 -4.84 2.19
N ALA A 210 -29.37 -5.57 2.22
CA ALA A 210 -30.28 -5.56 3.36
C ALA A 210 -29.63 -6.10 4.64
N GLU A 211 -28.77 -7.12 4.53
CA GLU A 211 -28.07 -7.68 5.67
C GLU A 211 -26.95 -6.75 6.17
N LEU A 212 -26.27 -6.02 5.27
CA LEU A 212 -25.24 -5.04 5.65
C LEU A 212 -25.84 -3.92 6.52
N LEU A 213 -27.04 -3.44 6.19
CA LEU A 213 -27.74 -2.42 6.96
C LEU A 213 -28.05 -2.86 8.40
N LYS A 214 -28.09 -4.17 8.69
CA LYS A 214 -28.26 -4.70 10.05
C LYS A 214 -26.95 -4.72 10.85
N PHE A 215 -25.81 -4.57 10.19
CA PHE A 215 -24.48 -4.65 10.79
C PHE A 215 -23.91 -3.28 11.14
N VAL A 216 -24.31 -2.25 10.39
CA VAL A 216 -23.94 -0.85 10.65
C VAL A 216 -24.80 -0.25 11.77
N SER A 217 -24.39 0.89 12.32
CA SER A 217 -25.20 1.61 13.32
C SER A 217 -26.53 2.12 12.73
N ILE A 218 -27.51 2.39 13.59
CA ILE A 218 -28.84 2.88 13.16
C ILE A 218 -28.69 4.18 12.36
N ASP A 219 -27.87 5.11 12.84
CA ASP A 219 -27.64 6.40 12.18
C ASP A 219 -26.99 6.21 10.79
N GLU A 220 -25.99 5.33 10.68
CA GLU A 220 -25.38 4.99 9.39
C GLU A 220 -26.39 4.32 8.43
N ALA A 221 -27.21 3.39 8.95
CA ALA A 221 -28.21 2.68 8.15
C ALA A 221 -29.25 3.64 7.57
N ASP A 222 -29.69 4.63 8.35
CA ASP A 222 -30.63 5.66 7.93
C ASP A 222 -30.00 6.53 6.83
N THR A 223 -28.78 7.05 7.06
CA THR A 223 -28.07 7.87 6.07
C THR A 223 -27.82 7.11 4.75
N ILE A 224 -27.44 5.83 4.83
CA ILE A 224 -27.28 4.97 3.66
C ILE A 224 -28.61 4.77 2.93
N SER A 225 -29.70 4.52 3.67
CA SER A 225 -31.04 4.29 3.11
C SER A 225 -31.59 5.54 2.43
N GLU A 226 -31.36 6.72 2.99
CA GLU A 226 -31.73 8.01 2.39
C GLU A 226 -30.98 8.29 1.08
N CYS A 227 -29.69 7.92 1.02
CA CYS A 227 -28.89 8.01 -0.19
C CYS A 227 -29.39 7.02 -1.27
N LEU A 228 -29.64 5.76 -0.91
CA LEU A 228 -30.12 4.74 -1.84
C LEU A 228 -31.53 5.01 -2.37
N SER A 229 -32.36 5.74 -1.61
CA SER A 229 -33.71 6.16 -2.02
C SER A 229 -33.74 7.47 -2.82
N ALA A 230 -32.57 8.05 -3.13
CA ALA A 230 -32.41 9.34 -3.81
C ALA A 230 -33.07 10.53 -3.08
N ASN A 231 -33.36 10.37 -1.79
CA ASN A 231 -33.91 11.43 -0.94
C ASN A 231 -32.83 12.39 -0.45
N MET A 232 -31.58 11.92 -0.37
CA MET A 232 -30.39 12.72 -0.07
C MET A 232 -29.42 12.70 -1.25
N ALA A 233 -28.65 13.78 -1.42
CA ALA A 233 -27.53 13.77 -2.34
C ALA A 233 -26.44 12.81 -1.82
N CYS A 234 -26.13 11.76 -2.59
CA CYS A 234 -25.15 10.73 -2.23
C CYS A 234 -23.70 11.23 -2.17
N ASN A 235 -23.46 12.54 -2.25
CA ASN A 235 -22.14 13.16 -2.19
C ASN A 235 -21.96 14.06 -0.95
N SER A 236 -22.85 13.94 0.04
CA SER A 236 -22.72 14.62 1.33
C SER A 236 -21.43 14.18 2.04
N ASP A 237 -20.78 15.11 2.74
CA ASP A 237 -19.54 14.82 3.45
C ASP A 237 -19.74 13.71 4.49
N GLU A 238 -20.90 13.67 5.15
CA GLU A 238 -21.28 12.62 6.09
C GLU A 238 -21.30 11.22 5.44
N PHE A 239 -21.93 11.05 4.28
CA PHE A 239 -21.96 9.76 3.60
C PHE A 239 -20.59 9.36 3.06
N VAL A 240 -19.80 10.34 2.60
CA VAL A 240 -18.42 10.11 2.17
C VAL A 240 -17.56 9.64 3.34
N ASP A 241 -17.72 10.24 4.52
CA ASP A 241 -17.01 9.87 5.74
C ASP A 241 -17.36 8.44 6.17
N ILE A 242 -18.65 8.08 6.15
CA ILE A 242 -19.11 6.71 6.41
C ILE A 242 -18.41 5.74 5.45
N LEU A 243 -18.50 5.96 4.14
CA LEU A 243 -17.87 5.09 3.14
C LEU A 243 -16.34 5.01 3.29
N SER A 244 -15.69 6.12 3.67
CA SER A 244 -14.26 6.17 3.91
C SER A 244 -13.83 5.29 5.08
N SER A 245 -14.66 5.19 6.13
CA SER A 245 -14.41 4.32 7.29
C SER A 245 -14.38 2.83 6.90
N TYR A 246 -15.16 2.44 5.90
CA TYR A 246 -15.14 1.09 5.32
C TYR A 246 -14.05 0.90 4.23
N GLY A 247 -13.23 1.93 4.00
CA GLY A 247 -12.12 1.93 3.07
C GLY A 247 -12.52 2.14 1.60
N VAL A 248 -13.69 2.70 1.34
CA VAL A 248 -14.12 3.08 -0.02
C VAL A 248 -13.46 4.41 -0.38
N ARG A 249 -12.69 4.43 -1.48
CA ARG A 249 -11.99 5.64 -1.98
C ARG A 249 -12.67 6.29 -3.18
N GLN A 250 -13.68 5.63 -3.74
CA GLN A 250 -14.45 6.15 -4.86
C GLN A 250 -15.45 7.18 -4.35
N ARG A 251 -15.54 8.33 -5.03
CA ARG A 251 -16.51 9.37 -4.67
C ARG A 251 -17.93 8.91 -5.07
N PRO A 252 -18.86 8.78 -4.10
CA PRO A 252 -20.23 8.40 -4.38
C PRO A 252 -20.99 9.51 -5.13
N ASN A 253 -21.90 9.09 -6.00
CA ASN A 253 -22.88 9.90 -6.72
C ASN A 253 -24.16 9.06 -6.95
N ASN A 254 -25.25 9.69 -7.38
CA ASN A 254 -26.54 9.00 -7.54
C ASN A 254 -26.51 7.86 -8.58
N ASP A 255 -25.57 7.89 -9.53
CA ASP A 255 -25.46 6.87 -10.59
C ASP A 255 -24.67 5.64 -10.11
N ASN A 256 -23.70 5.83 -9.21
CA ASN A 256 -22.76 4.79 -8.79
C ASN A 256 -22.98 4.28 -7.34
N VAL A 257 -23.78 4.97 -6.54
CA VAL A 257 -23.96 4.67 -5.11
C VAL A 257 -24.41 3.23 -4.86
N ARG A 258 -25.33 2.73 -5.69
CA ARG A 258 -25.83 1.36 -5.59
C ARG A 258 -24.72 0.35 -5.83
N GLU A 259 -23.91 0.54 -6.88
CA GLU A 259 -22.80 -0.35 -7.22
C GLU A 259 -21.72 -0.33 -6.13
N ILE A 260 -21.40 0.85 -5.59
CA ILE A 260 -20.48 1.00 -4.46
C ILE A 260 -20.98 0.20 -3.25
N PHE A 261 -22.28 0.32 -2.94
CA PHE A 261 -22.85 -0.34 -1.78
C PHE A 261 -22.93 -1.87 -1.93
N ILE A 262 -23.24 -2.38 -3.13
CA ILE A 262 -23.19 -3.82 -3.43
C ILE A 262 -21.78 -4.36 -3.21
N LYS A 263 -20.76 -3.68 -3.74
CA LYS A 263 -19.35 -4.07 -3.56
C LYS A 263 -18.94 -4.04 -2.09
N LEU A 264 -19.40 -3.04 -1.35
CA LEU A 264 -19.15 -2.93 0.08
C LEU A 264 -19.79 -4.11 0.85
N ALA A 265 -21.07 -4.38 0.61
CA ALA A 265 -21.78 -5.49 1.24
C ALA A 265 -21.10 -6.83 0.94
N HIS A 266 -20.69 -7.04 -0.31
CA HIS A 266 -19.94 -8.22 -0.71
C HIS A 266 -18.61 -8.35 0.04
N LYS A 267 -17.85 -7.25 0.15
CA LYS A 267 -16.57 -7.22 0.85
C LYS A 267 -16.73 -7.55 2.34
N GLU A 268 -17.69 -6.92 3.01
CA GLU A 268 -17.86 -7.04 4.46
C GLU A 268 -18.49 -8.38 4.86
N ILE A 269 -19.50 -8.86 4.13
CA ILE A 269 -20.29 -10.04 4.53
C ILE A 269 -19.70 -11.35 3.99
N ILE A 270 -19.05 -11.32 2.82
CA ILE A 270 -18.53 -12.53 2.18
C ILE A 270 -17.00 -12.55 2.23
N GLN A 271 -16.34 -11.53 1.69
CA GLN A 271 -14.88 -11.60 1.49
C GLN A 271 -14.09 -11.57 2.80
N LYS A 272 -14.40 -10.64 3.71
CA LYS A 272 -13.71 -10.54 5.01
C LYS A 272 -13.83 -11.81 5.85
N PRO A 273 -15.02 -12.41 6.03
CA PRO A 273 -15.16 -13.63 6.79
C PRO A 273 -14.89 -14.90 5.97
N ASN A 274 -14.37 -14.81 4.73
CA ASN A 274 -14.20 -15.98 3.85
C ASN A 274 -13.33 -17.08 4.49
N TYR A 275 -12.32 -16.70 5.26
CA TYR A 275 -11.51 -17.67 6.01
C TYR A 275 -12.36 -18.50 6.99
N ILE A 276 -13.31 -17.88 7.67
CA ILE A 276 -14.20 -18.56 8.61
C ILE A 276 -15.19 -19.44 7.83
N THR A 277 -15.78 -18.94 6.76
CA THR A 277 -16.74 -19.71 5.94
C THR A 277 -16.10 -20.96 5.36
N GLU A 278 -14.86 -20.90 4.88
CA GLU A 278 -14.14 -22.08 4.37
C GLU A 278 -13.92 -23.14 5.44
N ARG A 279 -13.52 -22.72 6.65
CA ARG A 279 -13.31 -23.65 7.78
C ARG A 279 -14.61 -24.25 8.29
N TRP A 280 -15.66 -23.43 8.35
CA TRP A 280 -16.96 -23.84 8.87
C TRP A 280 -17.76 -24.65 7.86
N SER A 281 -17.53 -24.46 6.55
CA SER A 281 -18.18 -25.24 5.50
C SER A 281 -17.97 -26.73 5.72
N ALA A 282 -16.74 -27.20 5.92
CA ALA A 282 -16.45 -28.61 6.15
C ALA A 282 -17.18 -29.19 7.38
N VAL A 283 -17.35 -28.40 8.44
CA VAL A 283 -18.00 -28.81 9.69
C VAL A 283 -19.52 -28.80 9.56
N LEU A 284 -20.07 -27.82 8.84
CA LEU A 284 -21.51 -27.57 8.75
C LEU A 284 -22.15 -28.19 7.51
N GLN A 285 -21.39 -28.69 6.52
CA GLN A 285 -21.93 -29.38 5.34
C GLN A 285 -22.95 -30.48 5.70
N PRO A 286 -22.73 -31.35 6.71
CA PRO A 286 -23.73 -32.37 7.07
C PRO A 286 -25.09 -31.80 7.47
N LEU A 287 -25.16 -30.55 7.96
CA LEU A 287 -26.43 -29.91 8.27
C LEU A 287 -27.32 -29.76 7.03
N LYS A 288 -26.73 -29.65 5.83
CA LYS A 288 -27.49 -29.54 4.59
C LYS A 288 -28.42 -30.72 4.35
N GLU A 289 -28.02 -31.92 4.78
CA GLU A 289 -28.83 -33.14 4.66
C GLU A 289 -29.88 -33.26 5.77
N ILE A 290 -29.62 -32.65 6.92
CA ILE A 290 -30.49 -32.66 8.11
C ILE A 290 -31.58 -31.58 7.99
N LEU A 291 -31.26 -30.45 7.36
CA LEU A 291 -32.17 -29.34 7.17
C LEU A 291 -33.28 -29.73 6.18
N THR A 292 -34.49 -29.88 6.71
CA THR A 292 -35.69 -30.22 5.93
C THR A 292 -36.41 -29.01 5.36
N SER A 293 -36.08 -27.81 5.84
CA SER A 293 -36.67 -26.53 5.43
C SER A 293 -35.58 -25.61 4.87
N SER A 294 -35.98 -24.65 4.03
CA SER A 294 -35.05 -23.62 3.55
C SER A 294 -34.51 -22.77 4.71
N ILE A 295 -33.30 -22.23 4.56
CA ILE A 295 -32.70 -21.32 5.56
C ILE A 295 -33.63 -20.12 5.80
N ASP A 296 -34.28 -19.60 4.75
CA ASP A 296 -35.22 -18.49 4.88
C ASP A 296 -36.42 -18.84 5.78
N GLU A 297 -37.02 -20.03 5.60
CA GLU A 297 -38.12 -20.48 6.46
C GLU A 297 -37.70 -20.65 7.92
N ILE A 298 -36.47 -21.08 8.17
CA ILE A 298 -35.95 -21.26 9.52
C ILE A 298 -35.79 -19.90 10.20
N TYR A 299 -35.20 -18.92 9.52
CA TYR A 299 -35.04 -17.57 10.05
C TYR A 299 -36.39 -16.85 10.24
N LEU A 300 -37.36 -17.05 9.34
CA LEU A 300 -38.72 -16.54 9.52
C LEU A 300 -39.43 -17.14 10.74
N LYS A 301 -39.21 -18.43 11.03
CA LYS A 301 -39.74 -19.09 12.25
C LYS A 301 -39.05 -18.60 13.52
N LEU A 302 -37.77 -18.20 13.43
CA LEU A 302 -37.02 -17.63 14.56
C LEU A 302 -37.50 -16.21 14.91
N GLU A 303 -37.88 -15.41 13.91
CA GLU A 303 -38.38 -14.03 14.09
C GLU A 303 -39.78 -13.96 14.73
N SER A 304 -40.49 -15.08 14.89
CA SER A 304 -41.83 -15.11 15.51
C SER A 304 -41.82 -15.69 16.93
N THR A 305 -41.07 -15.11 17.86
CA THR A 305 -41.42 -15.23 19.28
C THR A 305 -41.43 -13.87 19.97
N THR A 306 -42.63 -13.36 20.21
CA THR A 306 -42.95 -12.23 21.10
C THR A 306 -42.66 -12.53 22.58
N ARG A 307 -41.55 -13.19 22.89
CA ARG A 307 -41.01 -13.22 24.25
C ARG A 307 -39.89 -12.19 24.33
N LYS A 308 -40.26 -11.01 24.82
CA LYS A 308 -39.37 -9.95 25.27
C LYS A 308 -38.23 -10.57 26.10
N VAL A 309 -37.01 -10.57 25.57
CA VAL A 309 -35.81 -10.66 26.38
C VAL A 309 -35.41 -9.22 26.63
N PHE A 310 -35.73 -8.72 27.82
CA PHE A 310 -35.22 -7.45 28.31
C PHE A 310 -33.72 -7.61 28.56
N CYS A 311 -32.95 -6.64 28.06
CA CYS A 311 -31.57 -6.39 28.45
C CYS A 311 -31.46 -6.12 29.95
#